data_AF-T0ZGN3-F1
#
_entry.id   AF-T0ZGN3-F1
#
_cell.length_a   1.000
_cell.length_b   1.000
_cell.length_c   1.000
_cell.angle_alpha   90.00
_cell.angle_beta   90.00
_cell.angle_gamma   90.00
#
_symmetry.space_group_name_H-M   'P 1'
#
loop_
_entity.id
_entity.type
_entity.pdbx_description
1 polymer ?
#
loop_
_entity_poly.entity_id
_entity_poly.type
_entity_poly.pdbx_seq_one_letter_code
_entity_poly.pdbx_strand_id
1 'polypeptide(L)'
;MSGGPDGLPPEGTVVGPPFPPEEIILSTSGLTVRSGPREILSGVSLAFPRQKVSAIIGPSGCGKTTLVRCLNRMAELAALTI
;
A
#
# COMPACT_ATOMS: atom_id res chain seq x y z
N MET A 1 17.66 -30.17 -34.53
CA MET A 1 16.55 -30.25 -33.56
C MET A 1 16.94 -29.40 -32.37
N SER A 2 16.53 -28.12 -32.38
CA SER A 2 16.91 -27.11 -31.40
C SER A 2 15.93 -27.15 -30.22
N GLY A 3 16.36 -27.72 -29.08
CA GLY A 3 15.67 -27.55 -27.81
C GLY A 3 16.24 -26.33 -27.09
N GLY A 4 15.53 -25.21 -27.12
CA GLY A 4 15.83 -24.07 -26.25
C GLY A 4 15.37 -24.38 -24.81
N PRO A 5 16.13 -24.01 -23.76
CA PRO A 5 15.65 -24.09 -22.38
C PRO A 5 14.83 -22.84 -22.05
N ASP A 6 13.72 -22.62 -22.76
CA ASP A 6 12.85 -21.47 -22.53
C ASP A 6 11.86 -21.79 -21.41
N GLY A 7 12.41 -22.03 -20.22
CA GLY A 7 11.68 -22.19 -18.97
C GLY A 7 11.18 -20.87 -18.41
N LEU A 8 10.57 -20.02 -19.24
CA LEU A 8 9.89 -18.83 -18.74
C LEU A 8 8.52 -19.27 -18.17
N PRO A 9 8.19 -18.95 -16.91
CA PRO A 9 6.88 -19.27 -16.36
C PRO A 9 5.78 -18.57 -17.16
N PRO A 10 4.58 -19.18 -17.30
CA PRO A 10 3.47 -18.58 -18.03
C PRO A 10 3.11 -17.24 -17.39
N GLU A 11 3.00 -16.20 -18.23
CA GLU A 11 2.60 -14.86 -17.80
C GLU A 11 1.30 -14.95 -17.00
N GLY A 12 1.39 -14.69 -15.68
CA GLY A 12 0.24 -14.69 -14.77
C GLY A 12 0.37 -15.53 -13.50
N THR A 13 1.48 -16.23 -13.24
CA THR A 13 1.64 -16.96 -11.96
C THR A 13 2.17 -16.04 -10.86
N VAL A 14 1.30 -15.59 -9.95
CA VAL A 14 1.73 -14.98 -8.68
C VAL A 14 2.09 -16.12 -7.71
N VAL A 15 3.36 -16.50 -7.65
CA VAL A 15 3.89 -17.35 -6.57
C VAL A 15 4.35 -16.44 -5.44
N GLY A 16 3.52 -16.28 -4.42
CA GLY A 16 3.94 -15.69 -3.15
C GLY A 16 4.44 -16.79 -2.20
N PRO A 17 5.61 -16.65 -1.56
CA PRO A 17 6.03 -17.55 -0.48
C PRO A 17 4.96 -17.67 0.63
N PRO A 18 4.90 -18.80 1.38
CA PRO A 18 4.18 -18.84 2.65
C PRO A 18 4.94 -17.96 3.65
N PHE A 19 4.42 -16.77 3.92
CA PHE A 19 5.22 -15.73 4.54
C PHE A 19 5.42 -15.97 6.05
N PRO A 20 6.68 -15.96 6.56
CA PRO A 20 6.97 -15.91 8.00
C PRO A 20 6.39 -14.62 8.62
N PRO A 21 6.30 -14.47 9.96
CA PRO A 21 5.75 -13.26 10.58
C PRO A 21 6.43 -12.03 9.99
N GLU A 22 5.66 -11.26 9.24
CA GLU A 22 6.21 -10.30 8.29
C GLU A 22 6.76 -9.09 9.03
N GLU A 23 8.05 -8.78 8.83
CA GLU A 23 8.62 -7.55 9.37
C GLU A 23 7.91 -6.36 8.74
N ILE A 24 7.17 -5.60 9.54
CA ILE A 24 6.47 -4.41 9.07
C ILE A 24 7.45 -3.24 8.97
N ILE A 25 7.66 -2.73 7.76
CA ILE A 25 8.60 -1.63 7.48
C ILE A 25 7.92 -0.26 7.47
N LEU A 26 6.61 -0.22 7.31
CA LEU A 26 5.80 0.99 7.37
C LEU A 26 4.40 0.62 7.87
N SER A 27 3.87 1.39 8.81
CA SER A 27 2.50 1.20 9.28
C SER A 27 1.83 2.52 9.61
N THR A 28 0.51 2.48 9.62
CA THR A 28 -0.35 3.57 10.06
C THR A 28 -1.55 2.99 10.79
N SER A 29 -2.07 3.72 11.78
CA SER A 29 -3.21 3.30 12.60
C SER A 29 -4.13 4.50 12.78
N GLY A 30 -5.40 4.36 12.40
CA GLY A 30 -6.41 5.39 12.59
C GLY A 30 -6.19 6.68 11.78
N LEU A 31 -5.46 6.62 10.66
CA LEU A 31 -5.15 7.81 9.86
C LEU A 31 -6.43 8.46 9.33
N THR A 32 -6.70 9.64 9.87
CA THR A 32 -7.81 10.50 9.46
C THR A 32 -7.24 11.77 8.86
N VAL A 33 -7.74 12.15 7.68
CA VAL A 33 -7.28 13.34 6.95
C VAL A 33 -8.49 14.12 6.52
N ARG A 34 -8.49 15.42 6.82
CA ARG A 34 -9.59 16.33 6.48
C ARG A 34 -9.06 17.47 5.62
N SER A 35 -9.90 17.95 4.70
CA SER A 35 -9.67 19.18 3.95
C SER A 35 -10.91 20.06 4.11
N GLY A 36 -10.78 21.09 4.95
CA GLY A 36 -11.91 21.88 5.42
C GLY A 36 -12.98 20.99 6.10
N PRO A 37 -14.26 21.07 5.68
CA PRO A 37 -15.34 20.29 6.28
C PRO A 37 -15.34 18.81 5.86
N ARG A 38 -14.60 18.45 4.79
CA ARG A 38 -14.64 17.11 4.19
C ARG A 38 -13.57 16.21 4.77
N GLU A 39 -13.98 15.01 5.19
CA GLU A 39 -13.08 13.91 5.50
C GLU A 39 -12.65 13.20 4.21
N ILE A 40 -11.35 13.10 3.98
CA ILE A 40 -10.74 12.44 2.82
C ILE A 40 -10.34 11.01 3.16
N LEU A 41 -9.71 10.82 4.33
CA LEU A 41 -9.38 9.51 4.89
C LEU A 41 -10.06 9.39 6.25
N SER A 42 -10.69 8.24 6.50
CA SER A 42 -11.47 7.97 7.71
C SER A 42 -10.86 6.77 8.44
N GLY A 43 -10.09 7.03 9.50
CA GLY A 43 -9.57 5.97 10.38
C GLY A 43 -8.76 4.87 9.70
N VAL A 44 -7.96 5.21 8.68
CA VAL A 44 -7.26 4.21 7.85
C VAL A 44 -6.10 3.57 8.62
N SER A 45 -6.13 2.24 8.76
CA SER A 45 -5.06 1.45 9.38
C SER A 45 -4.48 0.48 8.35
N LEU A 46 -3.18 0.55 8.10
CA LEU A 46 -2.48 -0.24 7.08
C LEU A 46 -1.07 -0.59 7.56
N ALA A 47 -0.57 -1.74 7.11
CA ALA A 47 0.80 -2.17 7.34
C ALA A 47 1.43 -2.64 6.03
N PHE A 48 2.68 -2.27 5.80
CA PHE A 48 3.47 -2.64 4.65
C PHE A 48 4.61 -3.57 5.11
N PRO A 49 4.50 -4.87 4.80
CA PRO A 49 5.54 -5.83 5.10
C PRO A 49 6.78 -5.67 4.21
N ARG A 50 7.95 -6.03 4.75
CA ARG A 50 9.22 -6.06 4.03
C ARG A 50 9.12 -6.98 2.80
N GLN A 51 9.77 -6.59 1.70
CA GLN A 51 9.89 -7.38 0.47
C GLN A 51 8.55 -7.72 -0.23
N LYS A 52 7.48 -6.95 0.02
CA LYS A 52 6.20 -7.12 -0.68
C LYS A 52 5.87 -5.97 -1.60
N VAL A 53 5.29 -6.34 -2.74
CA VAL A 53 4.61 -5.39 -3.62
C VAL A 53 3.20 -5.20 -3.09
N SER A 54 2.87 -3.98 -2.68
CA SER A 54 1.54 -3.59 -2.20
C SER A 54 0.90 -2.62 -3.19
N ALA A 55 -0.39 -2.77 -3.45
CA ALA A 55 -1.14 -1.89 -4.34
C ALA A 55 -2.32 -1.24 -3.61
N ILE A 56 -2.50 0.07 -3.80
CA ILE A 56 -3.65 0.84 -3.29
C ILE A 56 -4.59 1.07 -4.47
N ILE A 57 -5.76 0.41 -4.45
CA ILE A 57 -6.74 0.44 -5.55
C ILE A 57 -8.05 1.07 -5.06
N GLY A 58 -8.75 1.77 -5.95
CA GLY A 58 -10.05 2.37 -5.66
C GLY A 58 -10.48 3.39 -6.72
N PRO A 59 -11.75 3.84 -6.71
CA PRO A 59 -12.28 4.80 -7.68
C PRO A 59 -11.55 6.15 -7.64
N SER A 60 -11.68 6.95 -8.70
CA SER A 60 -11.10 8.30 -8.71
C SER A 60 -11.68 9.14 -7.56
N GLY A 61 -10.83 9.91 -6.89
CA GLY A 61 -11.24 10.77 -5.76
C GLY A 61 -11.39 10.08 -4.39
N CYS A 62 -11.12 8.77 -4.26
CA CYS A 62 -11.24 8.06 -2.97
C CYS A 62 -10.09 8.30 -1.97
N GLY A 63 -9.15 9.22 -2.27
CA GLY A 63 -8.09 9.60 -1.32
C GLY A 63 -6.75 8.86 -1.46
N LYS A 64 -6.54 8.01 -2.48
CA LYS A 64 -5.27 7.26 -2.68
C LYS A 64 -4.03 8.15 -2.70
N THR A 65 -4.04 9.21 -3.51
CA THR A 65 -2.91 10.17 -3.57
C THR A 65 -2.71 10.88 -2.25
N THR A 66 -3.78 11.18 -1.53
CA THR A 66 -3.71 11.77 -0.18
C THR A 66 -3.04 10.80 0.79
N LEU A 67 -3.43 9.52 0.77
CA LEU A 67 -2.81 8.46 1.58
C LEU A 67 -1.31 8.34 1.30
N VAL A 68 -0.89 8.26 0.03
CA VAL A 68 0.53 8.18 -0.33
C VAL A 68 1.31 9.43 0.10
N ARG A 69 0.72 10.63 -0.03
CA ARG A 69 1.36 11.87 0.46
C ARG A 69 1.54 11.86 1.98
N CYS A 70 0.58 11.32 2.73
CA CYS A 70 0.70 11.14 4.18
C CYS A 70 1.80 10.13 4.54
N LEU A 71 1.86 8.98 3.86
CA LEU A 71 2.89 7.96 4.08
C LEU A 71 4.30 8.46 3.75
N ASN A 72 4.44 9.27 2.69
CA ASN A 72 5.71 9.89 2.30
C ASN A 72 6.09 11.11 3.16
N ARG A 73 5.36 11.40 4.25
CA ARG A 73 5.56 12.57 5.12
C ARG A 73 5.51 13.92 4.38
N MET A 74 4.85 13.96 3.22
CA MET A 74 4.73 15.15 2.35
C MET A 74 3.51 16.01 2.68
N ALA A 75 2.58 15.52 3.52
CA ALA A 75 1.50 16.33 4.07
C ALA A 75 1.86 16.71 5.51
N GLU A 76 1.93 18.02 5.79
CA GLU A 76 2.08 18.53 7.14
C GLU A 76 0.84 18.12 7.97
N LEU A 77 1.09 17.60 9.17
CA LEU A 77 0.15 16.88 10.01
C LEU A 77 -1.11 17.70 10.32
N ALA A 78 -2.21 17.40 9.64
CA ALA A 78 -3.56 17.59 10.20
C ALA A 78 -4.09 16.30 10.88
N ALA A 79 -3.21 15.31 11.13
CA ALA A 79 -3.55 14.09 11.82
C ALA A 79 -3.16 14.20 13.29
N LEU A 80 -4.11 14.62 14.13
CA LEU A 80 -4.01 14.49 15.58
C LEU A 80 -5.29 13.85 16.07
N THR A 81 -5.25 12.55 16.35
CA THR A 81 -6.08 11.90 17.37
C THR A 81 -5.28 10.70 17.88
N ILE A 82 -5.10 10.69 19.20
CA ILE A 82 -4.41 9.68 20.02
C ILE A 82 -5.27 8.41 20.07
#